data_AF-A0A3N9WTB0-F1
#
_entry.id   AF-A0A3N9WTB0-F1
#
_cell.length_a   1.000
_cell.length_b   1.000
_cell.length_c   1.000
_cell.angle_alpha   90.00
_cell.angle_beta   90.00
_cell.angle_gamma   90.00
#
_symmetry.space_group_name_H-M   'P 1'
#
loop_
_entity.id
_entity.type
_entity.pdbx_description
1 polymer ?
#
loop_
_entity_poly.entity_id
_entity_poly.type
_entity_poly.pdbx_seq_one_letter_code
_entity_poly.pdbx_strand_id
1 'polypeptide(L)'
;MTDTVPASLPAVIELVDEYMYRVLKGAEDSVLVIGELMGALTELNAEVSEVSEGSVGKLYPLFGDLSDIVDGFPFDYGDGTEMIAQREIRDAAWDWMTTARNADGLKTYVDRWIARSAALPTIEDGQPFRDVAR
;
A
#
# COMPACT_ATOMS: atom_id res chain seq x y z
N MET A 1 3.30 12.45 30.45
CA MET A 1 4.48 12.26 29.59
C MET A 1 4.58 10.77 29.37
N THR A 2 3.93 10.27 28.33
CA THR A 2 4.07 8.88 27.92
C THR A 2 5.40 8.80 27.17
N ASP A 3 6.38 8.13 27.77
CA ASP A 3 7.59 7.69 27.08
C ASP A 3 7.16 6.67 26.03
N THR A 4 6.98 7.13 24.81
CA THR A 4 6.59 6.29 23.68
C THR A 4 7.81 5.98 22.82
N VAL A 5 7.98 4.70 22.48
CA VAL A 5 9.20 4.16 21.85
C VAL A 5 8.90 3.97 20.37
N PRO A 6 9.74 4.49 19.45
CA PRO A 6 9.53 4.29 18.03
C PRO A 6 9.41 2.82 17.64
N ALA A 7 8.44 2.54 16.78
CA ALA A 7 8.20 1.20 16.29
C ALA A 7 9.45 0.65 15.60
N SER A 8 9.89 -0.52 16.06
CA SER A 8 11.01 -1.22 15.44
C SER A 8 10.64 -1.77 14.05
N LEU A 9 11.62 -1.89 13.15
CA LEU A 9 11.39 -2.49 11.83
C LEU A 9 10.73 -3.89 11.90
N PRO A 10 11.10 -4.81 12.82
CA PRO A 10 10.37 -6.06 13.00
C PRO A 10 8.88 -5.87 13.30
N ALA A 11 8.52 -4.94 14.17
CA ALA A 11 7.11 -4.68 14.51
C ALA A 11 6.31 -4.17 13.30
N VAL A 12 6.91 -3.30 12.47
CA VAL A 12 6.29 -2.85 11.21
C VAL A 12 6.10 -4.02 10.24
N ILE A 13 7.12 -4.88 10.09
CA ILE A 13 7.06 -6.03 9.19
C ILE A 13 5.97 -7.02 9.65
N GLU A 14 5.92 -7.34 10.94
CA GLU A 14 4.90 -8.22 11.53
C GLU A 14 3.49 -7.67 11.32
N LEU A 15 3.31 -6.36 11.50
CA LEU A 15 2.04 -5.70 11.24
C LEU A 15 1.63 -5.87 9.77
N VAL A 16 2.50 -5.51 8.82
CA VAL A 16 2.15 -5.63 7.39
C VAL A 16 1.91 -7.10 7.02
N ASP A 17 2.65 -8.06 7.58
CA ASP A 17 2.45 -9.50 7.37
C ASP A 17 1.05 -9.96 7.72
N GLU A 18 0.55 -9.56 8.89
CA GLU A 18 -0.77 -9.92 9.36
C GLU A 18 -1.86 -9.50 8.36
N TYR A 19 -1.83 -8.24 7.95
CA TYR A 19 -2.87 -7.67 7.08
C TYR A 19 -2.77 -8.20 5.64
N MET A 20 -1.55 -8.36 5.11
CA MET A 20 -1.38 -8.95 3.77
C MET A 20 -1.82 -10.41 3.73
N TYR A 21 -1.60 -11.15 4.82
CA TYR A 21 -2.14 -12.51 4.93
C TYR A 21 -3.68 -12.53 4.96
N ARG A 22 -4.31 -11.59 5.68
CA ARG A 22 -5.78 -11.43 5.68
C ARG A 22 -6.34 -11.15 4.28
N VAL A 23 -5.71 -10.24 3.53
CA VAL A 23 -6.06 -9.96 2.13
C VAL A 23 -6.03 -11.26 1.30
N LEU A 24 -4.93 -12.02 1.37
CA LEU A 24 -4.75 -13.22 0.54
C LEU A 24 -5.63 -14.40 0.96
N LYS A 25 -6.02 -14.47 2.24
CA LYS A 25 -6.99 -15.48 2.70
C LYS A 25 -8.34 -15.31 2.01
N GLY A 26 -8.67 -14.11 1.54
CA GLY A 26 -9.86 -13.83 0.73
C GLY A 26 -11.19 -13.99 1.48
N ALA A 27 -11.15 -14.03 2.82
CA ALA A 27 -12.33 -14.13 3.67
C ALA A 27 -12.96 -12.76 3.98
N GLU A 28 -12.23 -11.69 3.67
CA GLU A 28 -12.55 -10.31 4.02
C GLU A 28 -12.44 -9.42 2.78
N ASP A 29 -13.12 -8.28 2.81
CA ASP A 29 -12.98 -7.26 1.78
C ASP A 29 -11.57 -6.68 1.82
N SER A 30 -10.84 -6.76 0.70
CA SER A 30 -9.45 -6.34 0.63
C SER A 30 -9.27 -4.83 0.83
N VAL A 31 -10.27 -4.01 0.44
CA VAL A 31 -10.27 -2.57 0.66
C VAL A 31 -10.39 -2.27 2.15
N LEU A 32 -11.32 -2.93 2.84
CA LEU A 32 -11.50 -2.74 4.28
C LEU A 32 -10.25 -3.15 5.06
N VAL A 33 -9.63 -4.27 4.70
CA VAL A 33 -8.39 -4.74 5.34
C VAL A 33 -7.25 -3.73 5.15
N ILE A 34 -7.10 -3.13 3.96
CA ILE A 34 -6.09 -2.09 3.74
C ILE A 34 -6.39 -0.82 4.53
N GLY A 35 -7.67 -0.40 4.61
CA GLY A 35 -8.07 0.73 5.46
C GLY A 35 -7.73 0.50 6.94
N GLU A 36 -7.96 -0.71 7.45
CA GLU A 36 -7.56 -1.09 8.81
C GLU A 36 -6.03 -1.10 8.98
N LEU A 37 -5.27 -1.62 7.99
CA LEU A 37 -3.81 -1.56 8.00
C LEU A 37 -3.31 -0.11 8.06
N MET A 38 -3.91 0.80 7.30
CA MET A 38 -3.57 2.23 7.36
C MET A 38 -3.84 2.84 8.74
N GLY A 39 -4.96 2.46 9.37
CA GLY A 39 -5.26 2.82 10.75
C GLY A 39 -4.19 2.30 11.72
N ALA A 40 -3.86 1.01 11.63
CA ALA A 40 -2.85 0.40 12.47
C ALA A 40 -1.44 0.99 12.24
N LEU A 41 -1.09 1.32 10.99
CA LEU A 41 0.15 2.03 10.67
C LEU A 41 0.17 3.44 11.23
N THR A 42 -0.98 4.14 11.27
CA THR A 42 -1.09 5.47 11.88
C THR A 42 -0.90 5.40 13.40
N GLU A 43 -1.52 4.41 14.05
CA GLU A 43 -1.35 4.15 15.48
C GLU A 43 0.10 3.77 15.80
N LEU A 44 0.71 2.92 14.97
CA LEU A 44 2.12 2.56 15.08
C LEU A 44 3.05 3.77 14.84
N ASN A 45 2.64 4.70 13.97
CA ASN A 45 3.35 5.94 13.62
C ASN A 45 3.13 7.07 14.64
N ALA A 46 2.22 6.95 15.61
CA ALA A 46 2.13 7.90 16.73
C ALA A 46 3.38 7.87 17.64
N GLU A 47 4.33 6.96 17.38
CA GLU A 47 5.58 6.83 18.13
C GLU A 47 6.86 6.82 17.26
N VAL A 48 6.79 6.86 15.92
CA VAL A 48 8.01 6.76 15.07
C VAL A 48 8.77 8.10 15.01
N SER A 49 9.55 8.38 16.05
CA SER A 49 10.53 9.47 16.12
C SER A 49 11.72 9.24 15.18
N GLU A 50 12.04 10.24 14.35
CA GLU A 50 13.30 10.53 13.60
C GLU A 50 14.01 9.43 12.78
N VAL A 51 13.52 8.19 12.75
CA VAL A 51 14.05 7.12 11.86
C VAL A 51 13.23 7.02 10.56
N SER A 52 12.21 7.86 10.39
CA SER A 52 11.15 7.74 9.38
C SER A 52 11.46 8.28 7.98
N GLU A 53 12.69 8.72 7.67
CA GLU A 53 13.01 9.21 6.31
C GLU A 53 13.09 8.09 5.24
N GLY A 54 12.99 6.81 5.65
CA GLY A 54 13.11 5.64 4.77
C GLY A 54 11.80 4.99 4.31
N SER A 55 11.89 3.75 3.84
CA SER A 55 10.77 2.97 3.26
C SER A 55 9.57 2.78 4.20
N VAL A 56 9.77 2.80 5.52
CA VAL A 56 8.66 2.69 6.51
C VAL A 56 7.69 3.87 6.39
N GLY A 57 8.21 5.10 6.28
CA GLY A 57 7.38 6.30 6.12
C GLY A 57 6.60 6.32 4.81
N LYS A 58 6.98 5.48 3.84
CA LYS A 58 6.32 5.35 2.54
C LYS A 58 5.23 4.27 2.50
N LEU A 59 5.08 3.45 3.55
CA LEU A 59 4.03 2.42 3.60
C LEU A 59 2.63 3.03 3.70
N TYR A 60 2.43 4.00 4.60
CA TYR A 60 1.14 4.69 4.72
C TYR A 60 0.68 5.32 3.40
N PRO A 61 1.48 6.17 2.72
CA PRO A 61 1.04 6.74 1.44
C PRO A 61 0.86 5.68 0.36
N LEU A 62 1.68 4.62 0.30
CA LEU A 62 1.50 3.51 -0.66
C LEU A 62 0.14 2.83 -0.48
N PHE A 63 -0.25 2.51 0.76
CA PHE A 63 -1.55 1.90 1.03
C PHE A 63 -2.71 2.88 0.85
N GLY A 64 -2.47 4.17 1.10
CA GLY A 64 -3.38 5.26 0.72
C GLY A 64 -3.65 5.25 -0.78
N ASP A 65 -2.60 5.26 -1.62
CA ASP A 65 -2.73 5.21 -3.07
C ASP A 65 -3.50 3.98 -3.56
N LEU A 66 -3.35 2.82 -2.89
CA LEU A 66 -4.09 1.60 -3.22
C LEU A 66 -5.56 1.68 -2.80
N SER A 67 -5.86 2.28 -1.65
CA SER A 67 -7.22 2.49 -1.16
C SER A 67 -7.95 3.52 -2.03
N ASP A 68 -7.27 4.58 -2.43
CA ASP A 68 -7.81 5.68 -3.23
C ASP A 68 -8.33 5.20 -4.60
N ILE A 69 -7.84 4.06 -5.11
CA ILE A 69 -8.38 3.43 -6.33
C ILE A 69 -9.88 3.22 -6.20
N VAL A 70 -10.39 2.88 -5.01
CA VAL A 70 -11.83 2.65 -4.76
C VAL A 70 -12.66 3.90 -4.99
N ASP A 71 -12.09 5.07 -4.69
CA ASP A 71 -12.72 6.38 -4.88
C ASP A 71 -12.51 6.92 -6.30
N GLY A 72 -11.95 6.11 -7.21
CA GLY A 72 -11.64 6.53 -8.57
C GLY A 72 -10.43 7.45 -8.65
N PHE A 73 -9.50 7.36 -7.69
CA PHE A 73 -8.24 8.09 -7.70
C PHE A 73 -7.02 7.15 -7.82
N PRO A 74 -6.01 7.47 -8.63
CA PRO A 74 -5.96 8.60 -9.56
C PRO A 74 -6.91 8.47 -10.75
N PHE A 75 -7.57 7.31 -10.95
CA PHE A 75 -8.42 7.05 -12.12
C PHE A 75 -9.76 6.41 -11.75
N ASP A 76 -10.84 6.96 -12.31
CA ASP A 76 -12.17 6.37 -12.27
C ASP A 76 -12.33 5.38 -13.44
N TYR A 77 -12.47 4.10 -13.10
CA TYR A 77 -12.73 3.02 -14.04
C TYR A 77 -14.24 2.71 -14.17
N GLY A 78 -15.11 3.61 -13.70
CA GLY A 78 -16.56 3.45 -13.66
C GLY A 78 -16.97 2.27 -12.78
N ASP A 79 -17.94 1.48 -13.24
CA ASP A 79 -18.42 0.29 -12.52
C ASP A 79 -17.31 -0.76 -12.22
N GLY A 80 -16.15 -0.65 -12.86
CA GLY A 80 -14.99 -1.54 -12.65
C GLY A 80 -14.02 -1.09 -11.56
N THR A 81 -14.17 0.10 -11.00
CA THR A 81 -13.21 0.74 -10.08
C THR A 81 -12.90 -0.13 -8.86
N GLU A 82 -13.93 -0.61 -8.16
CA GLU A 82 -13.75 -1.45 -6.97
C GLU A 82 -13.07 -2.80 -7.29
N MET A 83 -13.44 -3.44 -8.41
CA MET A 83 -12.81 -4.69 -8.84
C MET A 83 -11.31 -4.49 -9.11
N ILE A 84 -10.94 -3.35 -9.72
CA ILE A 84 -9.54 -3.02 -10.00
C ILE A 84 -8.79 -2.74 -8.70
N ALA A 85 -9.37 -1.99 -7.77
CA ALA A 85 -8.79 -1.75 -6.45
C ALA A 85 -8.51 -3.07 -5.71
N GLN A 86 -9.51 -3.95 -5.61
CA GLN A 86 -9.33 -5.26 -4.97
C GLN A 86 -8.24 -6.10 -5.65
N ARG A 87 -8.11 -6.03 -6.97
CA ARG A 87 -7.05 -6.73 -7.72
C ARG A 87 -5.68 -6.16 -7.38
N GLU A 88 -5.49 -4.85 -7.44
CA GLU A 88 -4.20 -4.22 -7.14
C GLU A 88 -3.79 -4.45 -5.68
N ILE A 89 -4.73 -4.42 -4.74
CA ILE A 89 -4.48 -4.77 -3.33
C ILE A 89 -4.03 -6.23 -3.18
N ARG A 90 -4.67 -7.18 -3.86
CA ARG A 90 -4.25 -8.60 -3.82
C ARG A 90 -2.88 -8.80 -4.46
N ASP A 91 -2.58 -8.11 -5.56
CA ASP A 91 -1.26 -8.12 -6.19
C ASP A 91 -0.21 -7.57 -5.21
N ALA A 92 -0.53 -6.50 -4.47
CA ALA A 92 0.34 -5.91 -3.45
C ALA A 92 0.58 -6.84 -2.27
N ALA A 93 -0.45 -7.55 -1.83
CA ALA A 93 -0.33 -8.55 -0.78
C ALA A 93 0.52 -9.75 -1.22
N TRP A 94 0.31 -10.25 -2.44
CA TRP A 94 1.12 -11.34 -2.99
C TRP A 94 2.59 -10.95 -3.11
N ASP A 95 2.86 -9.76 -3.65
CA ASP A 95 4.21 -9.23 -3.81
C ASP A 95 4.90 -9.03 -2.45
N TRP A 96 4.17 -8.52 -1.46
CA TRP A 96 4.66 -8.45 -0.08
C TRP A 96 5.02 -9.84 0.44
N MET A 97 4.13 -10.84 0.34
CA MET A 97 4.37 -12.19 0.83
C MET A 97 5.56 -12.91 0.17
N THR A 98 5.98 -12.48 -1.01
CA THR A 98 7.18 -13.02 -1.69
C THR A 98 8.45 -12.23 -1.43
N THR A 99 8.37 -11.08 -0.74
CA THR A 99 9.50 -10.20 -0.44
C THR A 99 10.28 -10.67 0.81
N ALA A 100 11.57 -10.40 0.88
CA ALA A 100 12.36 -10.72 2.07
C ALA A 100 11.93 -9.87 3.28
N ARG A 101 11.80 -10.49 4.46
CA ARG A 101 11.41 -9.83 5.73
C ARG A 101 12.57 -9.10 6.39
N ASN A 102 13.11 -8.09 5.72
CA ASN A 102 14.20 -7.24 6.20
C ASN A 102 14.13 -5.84 5.56
N ALA A 103 15.06 -4.95 5.93
CA ALA A 103 15.07 -3.56 5.48
C ALA A 103 15.18 -3.43 3.94
N ASP A 104 16.04 -4.23 3.31
CA ASP A 104 16.23 -4.22 1.86
C ASP A 104 15.01 -4.74 1.11
N GLY A 105 14.36 -5.77 1.64
CA GLY A 105 13.10 -6.28 1.13
C GLY A 105 12.00 -5.24 1.21
N LEU A 106 11.81 -4.61 2.38
CA LEU A 106 10.86 -3.51 2.54
C LEU A 106 11.11 -2.37 1.54
N LYS A 107 12.37 -1.95 1.38
CA LYS A 107 12.74 -0.94 0.38
C LYS A 107 12.39 -1.37 -1.04
N THR A 108 12.73 -2.60 -1.41
CA THR A 108 12.45 -3.15 -2.74
C THR A 108 10.94 -3.18 -3.02
N TYR A 109 10.15 -3.60 -2.05
CA TYR A 109 8.69 -3.63 -2.15
C TYR A 109 8.12 -2.22 -2.35
N VAL A 110 8.48 -1.29 -1.46
CA VAL A 110 8.01 0.10 -1.53
C VAL A 110 8.38 0.76 -2.84
N ASP A 111 9.64 0.66 -3.28
CA ASP A 111 10.09 1.29 -4.52
C ASP A 111 9.37 0.70 -5.75
N ARG A 112 9.11 -0.62 -5.75
CA ARG A 112 8.36 -1.30 -6.81
C ARG A 112 6.92 -0.78 -6.91
N TRP A 113 6.24 -0.66 -5.78
CA TRP A 113 4.84 -0.24 -5.75
C TRP A 113 4.66 1.25 -6.02
N ILE A 114 5.58 2.10 -5.56
CA ILE A 114 5.62 3.51 -5.98
C ILE A 114 5.78 3.61 -7.50
N ALA A 115 6.72 2.86 -8.08
CA ALA A 115 6.92 2.84 -9.53
C ALA A 115 5.70 2.29 -10.28
N ARG A 116 5.02 1.28 -9.72
CA ARG A 116 3.80 0.71 -10.30
C ARG A 116 2.63 1.68 -10.26
N SER A 117 2.36 2.33 -9.12
CA SER A 117 1.29 3.32 -8.98
C SER A 117 1.52 4.49 -9.94
N ALA A 118 2.76 4.95 -10.09
CA ALA A 118 3.12 5.98 -11.07
C ALA A 118 2.99 5.54 -12.54
N ALA A 119 2.99 4.24 -12.81
CA ALA A 119 2.84 3.66 -14.14
C ALA A 119 1.41 3.18 -14.45
N LEU A 120 0.47 3.31 -13.50
CA LEU A 120 -0.94 3.03 -13.78
C LEU A 120 -1.41 3.98 -14.90
N PRO A 121 -2.12 3.46 -15.91
CA PRO A 121 -2.46 4.22 -17.10
C PRO A 121 -3.23 5.48 -16.72
N THR A 122 -2.73 6.63 -17.14
CA THR A 122 -3.49 7.88 -17.01
C THR A 122 -4.79 7.76 -17.79
N ILE A 123 -5.92 8.13 -17.21
CA ILE A 123 -7.19 8.21 -17.95
C ILE A 123 -7.55 9.68 -18.03
N GLU A 124 -7.48 10.26 -19.23
CA GLU A 124 -8.07 11.57 -19.54
C GLU A 124 -9.40 11.28 -20.24
N ASP A 125 -10.51 11.81 -19.70
CA ASP A 125 -11.86 11.67 -20.28
C ASP A 125 -12.33 10.22 -20.54
N GLY A 126 -11.99 9.27 -19.66
CA GLY A 126 -12.45 7.88 -19.77
C GLY A 126 -11.74 7.03 -20.82
N GLN A 127 -10.61 7.50 -21.39
CA GLN A 127 -9.76 6.70 -22.28
C GLN A 127 -8.38 6.43 -21.67
N PRO A 128 -7.81 5.21 -21.81
CA PRO A 128 -6.44 4.94 -21.40
C PRO A 128 -5.48 5.80 -22.23
N PHE A 129 -4.82 6.74 -21.57
CA PHE A 129 -3.70 7.50 -22.10
C PHE A 129 -2.53 6.53 -22.27
N ARG A 130 -2.33 6.11 -23.52
CA ARG A 130 -1.02 5.59 -23.93
C ARG A 130 -0.17 6.81 -24.21
N ASP A 131 0.83 7.03 -23.38
CA ASP A 131 1.94 7.92 -23.72
C ASP A 131 2.68 7.30 -24.91
N VAL A 132 2.18 7.56 -26.12
CA VAL A 132 2.89 7.24 -27.36
C VAL A 132 3.91 8.35 -27.50
N ALA A 133 5.07 8.14 -26.88
CA ALA A 133 6.25 8.98 -27.03
C ALA A 133 6.40 9.40 -28.51
N ARG A 134 6.36 10.71 -28.73
CA ARG A 134 6.73 11.38 -29.99
C ARG A 134 8.16 11.86 -29.91
#